data_AF-K6U3V8-F1
#
_entry.id   AF-K6U3V8-F1
#
_cell.length_a   1.000
_cell.length_b   1.000
_cell.length_c   1.000
_cell.angle_alpha   90.00
_cell.angle_beta   90.00
_cell.angle_gamma   90.00
#
_symmetry.space_group_name_H-M   'P 1'
#
loop_
_entity.id
_entity.type
_entity.pdbx_description
1 polymer ?
#
loop_
_entity_poly.entity_id
_entity_poly.type
_entity_poly.pdbx_seq_one_letter_code
_entity_poly.pdbx_strand_id
1 'polypeptide(L)'
;MVWEDSPSHVCRGGDKRALTFCCPPVKPCPIVFALEEAKITPQEYIEIKQKFGEKTRLGEAEGTCFGSLVWCCKPSKPCPLRDMVLRRIDMSHEEYMDLKHQLSQELVGHEPTNNEESIKALSDTFDVSKEEASQVLSECGNDLKTAIKVLRMKNLEL
;
A
#
# COMPACT_ATOMS: atom_id res chain seq x y z
N MET A 1 -14.93 18.25 -6.23
CA MET A 1 -15.47 18.66 -4.91
C MET A 1 -14.32 18.52 -3.93
N VAL A 2 -13.57 19.60 -3.67
CA VAL A 2 -12.34 19.56 -2.88
C VAL A 2 -12.54 18.84 -1.53
N TRP A 3 -11.69 17.85 -1.22
CA TRP A 3 -11.71 17.12 0.05
C TRP A 3 -11.30 18.02 1.24
N GLU A 4 -12.26 18.78 1.77
CA GLU A 4 -12.05 19.84 2.78
C GLU A 4 -11.48 19.31 4.11
N ASP A 5 -12.00 18.19 4.60
CA ASP A 5 -11.55 17.54 5.83
C ASP A 5 -10.38 16.57 5.61
N SER A 6 -9.66 16.70 4.49
CA SER A 6 -8.54 15.82 4.16
C SER A 6 -7.48 15.81 5.26
N PRO A 7 -7.03 14.63 5.70
CA PRO A 7 -6.13 14.51 6.84
C PRO A 7 -4.78 15.15 6.55
N SER A 8 -4.03 15.41 7.62
CA SER A 8 -2.58 15.67 7.54
C SER A 8 -1.83 14.42 7.07
N HIS A 9 -0.55 14.53 6.72
CA HIS A 9 0.28 13.35 6.44
C HIS A 9 0.41 12.48 7.70
N VAL A 10 0.58 11.16 7.55
CA VAL A 10 0.82 10.24 8.68
C VAL A 10 1.98 10.70 9.56
N CYS A 11 3.08 11.14 8.93
CA CYS A 11 4.26 11.67 9.65
C CYS A 11 4.03 13.00 10.39
N ARG A 12 2.83 13.57 10.29
CA ARG A 12 2.38 14.79 10.98
C ARG A 12 1.09 14.55 11.78
N GLY A 13 0.83 13.30 12.18
CA GLY A 13 -0.32 12.94 13.02
C GLY A 13 -1.66 12.84 12.27
N GLY A 14 -1.65 12.65 10.95
CA GLY A 14 -2.88 12.32 10.22
C GLY A 14 -3.39 10.91 10.53
N ASP A 15 -4.71 10.73 10.54
CA ASP A 15 -5.36 9.43 10.73
C ASP A 15 -5.12 8.46 9.55
N LYS A 16 -5.60 7.22 9.66
CA LYS A 16 -5.43 6.16 8.65
C LYS A 16 -5.84 6.54 7.22
N ARG A 17 -6.76 7.50 7.00
CA ARG A 17 -7.10 7.98 5.64
C ARG A 17 -5.88 8.62 4.95
N ALA A 18 -4.92 9.12 5.72
CA ALA A 18 -3.68 9.71 5.22
C ALA A 18 -2.75 8.73 4.51
N LEU A 19 -3.00 7.41 4.62
CA LEU A 19 -2.28 6.38 3.86
C LEU A 19 -2.29 6.66 2.35
N THR A 20 -3.35 7.29 1.82
CA THR A 20 -3.43 7.73 0.41
C THR A 20 -2.26 8.64 -0.02
N PHE A 21 -1.66 9.39 0.92
CA PHE A 21 -0.55 10.32 0.68
C PHE A 21 0.84 9.76 1.01
N CYS A 22 0.94 8.50 1.43
CA CYS A 22 2.21 7.85 1.74
C CYS A 22 2.84 7.17 0.51
N CYS A 23 4.16 7.00 0.56
CA CYS A 23 4.92 6.18 -0.38
C CYS A 23 4.80 4.68 -0.05
N PRO A 24 5.40 3.77 -0.85
CA PRO A 24 5.58 2.37 -0.44
C PRO A 24 6.37 2.26 0.87
N PRO A 25 6.10 1.26 1.73
CA PRO A 25 6.74 1.06 3.04
C PRO A 25 8.15 0.46 2.92
N VAL A 26 9.02 1.09 2.11
CA VAL A 26 10.40 0.63 1.83
C VAL A 26 11.45 1.27 2.74
N LYS A 27 11.03 2.09 3.71
CA LYS A 27 11.88 2.78 4.69
C LYS A 27 11.21 2.74 6.07
N PRO A 28 11.98 2.73 7.17
CA PRO A 28 11.44 2.84 8.52
C PRO A 28 10.73 4.19 8.66
N CYS A 29 9.40 4.16 8.67
CA CYS A 29 8.53 5.33 8.56
C CYS A 29 7.25 5.07 9.39
N PRO A 30 6.62 6.11 9.97
CA PRO A 30 5.37 5.96 10.74
C PRO A 30 4.18 5.34 9.98
N ILE A 31 4.31 5.06 8.68
CA ILE A 31 3.32 4.31 7.89
C ILE A 31 2.97 2.97 8.52
N VAL A 32 3.92 2.29 9.18
CA VAL A 32 3.69 0.97 9.80
C VAL A 32 2.54 1.00 10.81
N PHE A 33 2.48 2.03 11.66
CA PHE A 33 1.41 2.19 12.65
C PHE A 33 0.07 2.51 11.98
N ALA A 34 0.07 3.34 10.93
CA ALA A 34 -1.15 3.64 10.19
C ALA A 34 -1.71 2.43 9.44
N LEU A 35 -0.84 1.52 8.96
CA LEU A 35 -1.23 0.26 8.35
C LEU A 35 -1.86 -0.69 9.37
N GLU A 36 -1.27 -0.79 10.56
CA GLU A 36 -1.84 -1.55 11.69
C GLU A 36 -3.22 -1.04 12.10
N GLU A 37 -3.38 0.28 12.27
CA GLU A 37 -4.68 0.92 12.57
C GLU A 37 -5.72 0.68 11.46
N ALA A 38 -5.27 0.63 10.21
CA ALA A 38 -6.12 0.32 9.07
C ALA A 38 -6.40 -1.19 8.91
N LYS A 39 -5.69 -2.05 9.65
CA LYS A 39 -5.71 -3.52 9.49
C LYS A 39 -5.37 -3.96 8.06
N ILE A 40 -4.41 -3.27 7.43
CA ILE A 40 -3.94 -3.56 6.08
C ILE A 40 -2.47 -3.96 6.17
N THR A 41 -2.10 -5.05 5.52
CA THR A 41 -0.69 -5.45 5.41
C THR A 41 0.07 -4.52 4.47
N PRO A 42 1.41 -4.40 4.59
CA PRO A 42 2.22 -3.66 3.63
C PRO A 42 1.97 -4.07 2.17
N GLN A 43 1.75 -5.37 1.93
CA GLN A 43 1.52 -5.91 0.60
C GLN A 43 0.13 -5.53 0.06
N GLU A 44 -0.94 -5.69 0.85
CA GLU A 44 -2.29 -5.24 0.46
C GLU A 44 -2.31 -3.73 0.17
N TYR A 45 -1.66 -2.92 1.01
CA TYR A 45 -1.53 -1.48 0.78
C TYR A 45 -0.89 -1.17 -0.57
N ILE A 46 0.13 -1.94 -0.97
CA ILE A 46 0.77 -1.77 -2.27
C ILE A 46 -0.18 -2.16 -3.39
N GLU A 47 -0.83 -3.31 -3.28
CA GLU A 47 -1.73 -3.84 -4.32
C GLU A 47 -2.96 -2.94 -4.54
N ILE A 48 -3.59 -2.46 -3.45
CA ILE A 48 -4.73 -1.53 -3.52
C ILE A 48 -4.32 -0.28 -4.30
N LYS A 49 -3.17 0.31 -3.95
CA LYS A 49 -2.68 1.52 -4.63
C LYS A 49 -2.31 1.28 -6.08
N GLN A 50 -1.67 0.17 -6.41
CA GLN A 50 -1.30 -0.16 -7.79
C GLN A 50 -2.55 -0.39 -8.65
N LYS A 51 -3.50 -1.22 -8.19
CA LYS A 51 -4.79 -1.44 -8.87
C LYS A 51 -5.58 -0.14 -9.04
N PHE A 52 -5.53 0.76 -8.04
CA PHE A 52 -6.13 2.09 -8.16
C PHE A 52 -5.44 2.95 -9.23
N GLY A 53 -4.11 2.88 -9.31
CA GLY A 53 -3.34 3.56 -10.34
C GLY A 53 -3.65 3.05 -11.76
N GLU A 54 -3.87 1.74 -11.93
CA GLU A 54 -4.20 1.15 -13.23
C GLU A 54 -5.54 1.63 -13.79
N LYS A 55 -6.51 1.90 -12.91
CA LYS A 55 -7.88 2.30 -13.29
C LYS A 55 -8.13 3.81 -13.24
N THR A 56 -7.14 4.61 -12.84
CA THR A 56 -7.31 6.07 -12.68
C THR A 56 -6.12 6.84 -13.23
N ARG A 57 -6.31 8.14 -13.45
CA ARG A 57 -5.23 9.03 -13.89
C ARG A 57 -4.11 9.20 -12.85
N LEU A 58 -4.26 8.69 -11.62
CA LEU A 58 -3.14 8.63 -10.68
C LEU A 58 -2.02 7.66 -11.14
N GLY A 59 -2.31 6.73 -12.07
CA GLY A 59 -1.29 5.91 -12.73
C GLY A 59 -0.39 6.69 -13.69
N GLU A 60 -0.87 7.80 -14.27
CA GLU A 60 -0.21 8.55 -15.35
C GLU A 60 0.89 9.48 -14.82
N ALA A 61 1.99 8.93 -14.29
CA ALA A 61 2.96 9.76 -13.54
C ALA A 61 4.43 9.39 -13.67
N GLU A 62 4.88 9.14 -14.90
CA GLU A 62 6.29 8.95 -15.21
C GLU A 62 7.13 10.17 -14.73
N GLY A 63 8.16 9.96 -13.92
CA GLY A 63 9.00 11.04 -13.35
C GLY A 63 8.65 11.48 -11.92
N THR A 64 7.65 10.87 -11.28
CA THR A 64 7.49 10.95 -9.81
C THR A 64 8.43 9.97 -9.09
N CYS A 65 8.63 10.11 -7.77
CA CYS A 65 9.57 9.28 -6.99
C CYS A 65 9.37 7.76 -7.16
N PHE A 66 8.15 7.31 -7.43
CA PHE A 66 7.78 5.90 -7.58
C PHE A 66 6.96 5.67 -8.86
N GLY A 67 7.10 6.54 -9.86
CA GLY A 67 6.47 6.40 -11.17
C GLY A 67 4.93 6.46 -11.20
N SER A 68 4.27 6.78 -10.09
CA SER A 68 2.81 6.90 -9.99
C SER A 68 2.41 7.97 -8.96
N LEU A 69 1.37 8.75 -9.27
CA LEU A 69 0.80 9.74 -8.35
C LEU A 69 0.10 9.07 -7.15
N VAL A 70 -0.21 7.77 -7.18
CA VAL A 70 -0.76 7.03 -6.02
C VAL A 70 0.19 7.08 -4.81
N TRP A 71 1.49 7.28 -5.06
CA TRP A 71 2.54 7.42 -4.05
C TRP A 71 2.86 8.87 -3.67
N CYS A 72 2.28 9.85 -4.37
CA CYS A 72 2.56 11.25 -4.12
C CYS A 72 1.84 11.77 -2.88
N CYS A 73 2.50 12.74 -2.23
CA CYS A 73 2.03 13.39 -1.02
C CYS A 73 0.97 14.48 -1.32
N LYS A 74 0.19 14.86 -0.30
CA LYS A 74 -0.80 15.96 -0.37
C LYS A 74 -0.18 17.29 -0.87
N PRO A 75 -0.89 18.12 -1.65
CA PRO A 75 -0.36 19.38 -2.22
C PRO A 75 0.20 20.37 -1.20
N SER A 76 -0.29 20.32 0.04
CA SER A 76 0.23 21.14 1.15
C SER A 76 1.71 20.92 1.49
N LYS A 77 2.32 19.82 1.01
CA LYS A 77 3.76 19.62 1.03
C LYS A 77 4.35 20.00 -0.34
N PRO A 78 5.26 21.00 -0.42
CA PRO A 78 5.93 21.35 -1.67
C PRO A 78 6.67 20.14 -2.26
N CYS A 79 6.44 19.84 -3.54
CA CYS A 79 7.06 18.71 -4.22
C CYS A 79 7.20 18.98 -5.74
N PRO A 80 8.39 19.38 -6.22
CA PRO A 80 8.59 19.72 -7.62
C PRO A 80 8.24 18.58 -8.59
N LEU A 81 8.53 17.33 -8.22
CA LEU A 81 8.27 16.16 -9.06
C LEU A 81 6.76 15.92 -9.27
N ARG A 82 5.97 15.98 -8.19
CA ARG A 82 4.50 15.88 -8.28
C ARG A 82 3.96 17.03 -9.11
N ASP A 83 4.32 18.26 -8.77
CA ASP A 83 3.72 19.45 -9.36
C ASP A 83 4.07 19.59 -10.85
N MET A 84 5.28 19.16 -11.25
CA MET A 84 5.66 19.07 -12.66
C MET A 84 4.81 18.06 -13.42
N VAL A 85 4.61 16.87 -12.86
CA VAL A 85 3.80 15.83 -13.50
C VAL A 85 2.33 16.24 -13.59
N LEU A 86 1.75 16.79 -12.52
CA LEU A 86 0.37 17.29 -12.54
C LEU A 86 0.17 18.33 -13.65
N ARG A 87 1.11 19.27 -13.82
CA ARG A 87 1.07 20.21 -14.95
C ARG A 87 1.23 19.54 -16.30
N ARG A 88 2.15 18.59 -16.44
CA ARG A 88 2.44 17.91 -17.71
C ARG A 88 1.25 17.10 -18.22
N ILE A 89 0.52 16.45 -17.31
CA ILE A 89 -0.68 15.66 -17.64
C ILE A 89 -1.97 16.51 -17.58
N ASP A 90 -1.86 17.82 -17.36
CA ASP A 90 -3.01 18.72 -17.21
C ASP A 90 -4.04 18.24 -16.15
N MET A 91 -3.54 17.77 -15.00
CA MET A 91 -4.36 17.37 -13.86
C MET A 91 -4.40 18.51 -12.83
N SER A 92 -5.61 18.95 -12.51
CA SER A 92 -5.82 19.97 -11.49
C SER A 92 -5.54 19.42 -10.08
N HIS A 93 -5.24 20.31 -9.13
CA HIS A 93 -5.16 19.91 -7.71
C HIS A 93 -6.49 19.38 -7.18
N GLU A 94 -7.63 19.87 -7.68
CA GLU A 94 -8.95 19.37 -7.30
C GLU A 94 -9.13 17.91 -7.74
N GLU A 95 -8.88 17.61 -9.02
CA GLU A 95 -8.95 16.24 -9.54
C GLU A 95 -8.00 15.30 -8.80
N TYR A 96 -6.75 15.73 -8.56
CA TYR A 96 -5.79 14.97 -7.78
C TYR A 96 -6.30 14.67 -6.37
N MET A 97 -6.89 15.66 -5.70
CA MET A 97 -7.42 15.48 -4.34
C MET A 97 -8.69 14.62 -4.32
N ASP A 98 -9.54 14.72 -5.33
CA ASP A 98 -10.74 13.90 -5.47
C ASP A 98 -10.37 12.42 -5.67
N LEU A 99 -9.39 12.14 -6.53
CA LEU A 99 -8.86 10.78 -6.72
C LEU A 99 -8.14 10.26 -5.45
N LYS A 100 -7.41 11.12 -4.74
CA LYS A 100 -6.78 10.75 -3.47
C LYS A 100 -7.79 10.45 -2.38
N HIS A 101 -8.93 11.15 -2.39
CA HIS A 101 -10.04 10.88 -1.48
C HIS A 101 -10.65 9.51 -1.77
N GLN A 102 -10.95 9.19 -3.04
CA GLN A 102 -11.43 7.87 -3.44
C GLN A 102 -10.48 6.74 -3.02
N LEU A 103 -9.17 6.91 -3.27
CA LEU A 103 -8.15 5.96 -2.83
C LEU A 103 -8.11 5.79 -1.30
N SER A 104 -8.39 6.84 -0.53
CA SER A 104 -8.46 6.72 0.93
C SER A 104 -9.63 5.85 1.38
N GLN A 105 -10.76 5.89 0.66
CA GLN A 105 -11.92 5.05 0.95
C GLN A 105 -11.64 3.58 0.60
N GLU A 106 -10.92 3.31 -0.49
CA GLU A 106 -10.50 1.93 -0.82
C GLU A 106 -9.53 1.36 0.21
N LEU A 107 -8.63 2.19 0.75
CA LEU A 107 -7.73 1.77 1.82
C LEU A 107 -8.51 1.52 3.12
N VAL A 108 -9.28 2.50 3.60
CA VAL A 108 -9.91 2.41 4.93
C VAL A 108 -11.12 1.47 4.97
N GLY A 109 -11.77 1.23 3.82
CA GLY A 109 -12.88 0.29 3.66
C GLY A 109 -12.45 -1.14 3.28
N HIS A 110 -11.14 -1.41 3.18
CA HIS A 110 -10.62 -2.74 2.86
C HIS A 110 -10.92 -3.74 3.98
N GLU A 111 -11.57 -4.85 3.64
CA GLU A 111 -11.65 -6.01 4.53
C GLU A 111 -10.36 -6.84 4.41
N PRO A 112 -9.74 -7.26 5.52
CA PRO A 112 -8.52 -8.06 5.47
C PRO A 112 -8.70 -9.29 4.58
N THR A 113 -7.73 -9.57 3.71
CA THR A 113 -7.79 -10.77 2.88
C THR A 113 -7.84 -12.04 3.75
N ASN A 114 -8.71 -12.98 3.38
CA ASN A 114 -8.72 -14.29 4.03
C ASN A 114 -7.46 -15.04 3.61
N ASN A 115 -6.53 -15.20 4.55
CA ASN A 115 -5.26 -15.89 4.32
C ASN A 115 -5.41 -17.42 4.19
N GLU A 116 -6.60 -17.98 4.37
CA GLU A 116 -6.83 -19.43 4.37
C GLU A 116 -6.40 -20.12 3.07
N GLU A 117 -6.60 -19.49 1.90
CA GLU A 117 -6.11 -20.00 0.63
C GLU A 117 -4.57 -19.98 0.56
N SER A 118 -3.93 -18.89 0.99
CA SER A 118 -2.47 -18.77 1.06
C SER A 118 -1.85 -19.76 2.04
N ILE A 119 -2.45 -19.93 3.22
CA ILE A 119 -2.02 -20.90 4.24
C ILE A 119 -2.12 -22.32 3.69
N LYS A 120 -3.23 -22.63 3.01
CA LYS A 120 -3.41 -23.93 2.37
C LYS A 120 -2.36 -24.16 1.29
N ALA A 121 -2.13 -23.19 0.41
CA ALA A 121 -1.13 -23.29 -0.65
C ALA A 121 0.29 -23.50 -0.10
N LEU A 122 0.66 -22.80 0.99
CA LEU A 122 1.95 -22.97 1.66
C LEU A 122 2.07 -24.35 2.32
N SER A 123 1.04 -24.79 3.04
CA SER A 123 0.99 -26.10 3.69
C SER A 123 1.15 -27.22 2.67
N ASP A 124 0.37 -27.20 1.58
CA ASP A 124 0.40 -28.22 0.53
C ASP A 124 1.72 -28.23 -0.26
N THR A 125 2.33 -27.05 -0.51
CA THR A 125 3.56 -26.95 -1.33
C THR A 125 4.82 -27.38 -0.59
N PHE A 126 4.89 -27.09 0.71
CA PHE A 126 6.09 -27.35 1.53
C PHE A 126 5.94 -28.53 2.48
N ASP A 127 4.78 -29.23 2.45
CA ASP A 127 4.43 -30.34 3.34
C ASP A 127 4.61 -29.98 4.83
N VAL A 128 4.20 -28.76 5.19
CA VAL A 128 4.21 -28.24 6.56
C VAL A 128 2.79 -28.18 7.11
N SER A 129 2.64 -28.19 8.43
CA SER A 129 1.31 -28.05 9.04
C SER A 129 0.68 -26.69 8.70
N LYS A 130 -0.66 -26.63 8.75
CA LYS A 130 -1.37 -25.35 8.52
C LYS A 130 -1.01 -24.31 9.58
N GLU A 131 -0.72 -24.75 10.80
CA GLU A 131 -0.26 -23.90 11.89
C GLU A 131 1.10 -23.29 11.56
N GLU A 132 2.06 -24.09 11.06
CA GLU A 132 3.37 -23.58 10.64
C GLU A 132 3.26 -22.65 9.42
N ALA A 133 2.47 -23.03 8.42
CA ALA A 133 2.23 -22.18 7.25
C ALA A 133 1.61 -20.83 7.65
N SER A 134 0.65 -20.83 8.56
CA SER A 134 0.03 -19.61 9.10
C SER A 134 1.00 -18.77 9.90
N GLN A 135 1.83 -19.40 10.75
CA GLN A 135 2.85 -18.73 11.54
C GLN A 135 3.87 -18.02 10.63
N VAL A 136 4.42 -18.73 9.64
CA VAL A 136 5.41 -18.17 8.70
C VAL A 136 4.80 -17.07 7.84
N LEU A 137 3.57 -17.25 7.35
CA LEU A 137 2.88 -16.23 6.57
C LEU A 137 2.67 -14.95 7.40
N SER A 138 2.24 -15.09 8.65
CA SER A 138 2.07 -13.97 9.59
C SER A 138 3.39 -13.26 9.89
N GLU A 139 4.45 -14.01 10.17
CA GLU A 139 5.81 -13.47 10.39
C GLU A 139 6.36 -12.72 9.17
N CYS A 140 5.90 -13.11 7.97
CA CYS A 140 6.23 -12.42 6.71
C CYS A 140 5.29 -11.26 6.38
N GLY A 141 4.43 -10.81 7.32
CA GLY A 141 3.48 -9.72 7.08
C GLY A 141 2.40 -10.07 6.05
N ASN A 142 2.01 -11.35 5.99
CA ASN A 142 1.12 -11.95 4.99
C ASN A 142 1.61 -11.84 3.54
N ASP A 143 2.92 -11.63 3.33
CA ASP A 143 3.52 -11.70 2.00
C ASP A 143 3.83 -13.16 1.64
N LEU A 144 3.00 -13.72 0.75
CA LEU A 144 3.14 -15.09 0.26
C LEU A 144 4.50 -15.34 -0.42
N LYS A 145 5.07 -14.37 -1.15
CA LYS A 145 6.37 -14.55 -1.84
C LYS A 145 7.51 -14.60 -0.84
N THR A 146 7.43 -13.78 0.21
CA THR A 146 8.42 -13.80 1.29
C THR A 146 8.31 -15.08 2.10
N ALA A 147 7.09 -15.52 2.45
CA ALA A 147 6.84 -16.80 3.10
C ALA A 147 7.37 -18.01 2.31
N ILE A 148 7.17 -18.02 0.98
CA ILE A 148 7.73 -19.05 0.07
C ILE A 148 9.27 -19.09 0.15
N LYS A 149 9.93 -17.92 0.18
CA LYS A 149 11.40 -17.87 0.28
C LYS A 149 11.89 -18.43 1.62
N VAL A 150 11.23 -18.04 2.72
CA VAL A 150 11.57 -18.51 4.07
C VAL A 150 11.42 -20.02 4.17
N LEU A 151 10.28 -20.58 3.74
CA LEU A 151 10.05 -22.02 3.77
C LEU A 151 11.00 -22.78 2.83
N ARG A 152 11.31 -22.24 1.65
CA ARG A 152 12.29 -22.84 0.74
C ARG A 152 13.69 -22.89 1.36
N MET A 153 14.10 -21.85 2.09
CA MET A 153 15.40 -21.84 2.79
C MET A 153 15.44 -22.90 3.88
N LYS A 154 14.39 -23.00 4.73
CA LYS A 154 14.28 -24.05 5.75
C LYS A 154 14.37 -25.46 5.17
N ASN A 155 13.76 -25.69 4.01
CA ASN A 155 13.73 -27.02 3.36
C ASN A 155 15.07 -27.40 2.69
N LEU A 156 15.98 -26.44 2.48
CA LEU A 156 17.33 -26.68 1.96
C LEU A 156 18.36 -26.93 3.08
N GLU A 157 18.00 -26.65 4.34
CA GLU A 157 18.84 -26.87 5.52
C GLU A 157 18.61 -28.27 6.16
N LEU A 158 17.69 -29.06 5.62
CA LEU A 158 17.40 -30.46 5.97
C LEU A 158 18.10 -31.42 5.02
#